data_AF-A0A1H1GQ04-F1
#
_entry.id   AF-A0A1H1GQ04-F1
#
_cell.length_a   1.000
_cell.length_b   1.000
_cell.length_c   1.000
_cell.angle_alpha   90.00
_cell.angle_beta   90.00
_cell.angle_gamma   90.00
#
_symmetry.space_group_name_H-M   'P 1'
#
loop_
_entity.id
_entity.type
_entity.pdbx_description
1 polymer ?
#
loop_
_entity_poly.entity_id
_entity_poly.type
_entity_poly.pdbx_seq_one_letter_code
_entity_poly.pdbx_strand_id
1 'polypeptide(L)' 'MEEEKTNSELYVTDLEEALKSAKGQEHVDLLNKKLEKLSSWAQEQSKQPQTESNFQRIQTVMSGITAAKDVLHKFPVTH' A
#
# COMPACT_ATOMS: atom_id res chain seq x y z
N MET A 1 2.28 40.45 -17.27
CA MET A 1 2.79 39.40 -16.37
C MET A 1 1.60 39.01 -15.51
N GLU A 2 0.89 37.96 -15.90
CA GLU A 2 -0.14 37.38 -15.05
C GLU A 2 0.59 36.45 -14.09
N GLU A 3 0.44 36.72 -12.79
CA GLU A 3 0.90 35.82 -11.75
C GLU A 3 0.07 34.54 -11.85
N GLU A 4 0.66 33.50 -12.46
CA GLU A 4 0.22 32.13 -12.26
C GLU A 4 0.36 31.83 -10.77
N LYS A 5 -0.73 32.02 -10.02
CA LYS A 5 -0.94 31.28 -8.79
C LYS A 5 -1.08 29.82 -9.20
N THR A 6 0.06 29.14 -9.29
CA THR A 6 0.11 27.68 -9.14
C THR A 6 -0.45 27.37 -7.75
N ASN A 7 -1.78 27.20 -7.70
CA ASN A 7 -2.44 26.46 -6.63
C ASN A 7 -1.94 25.03 -6.75
N SER A 8 -0.76 24.80 -6.16
CA SER A 8 -0.22 23.49 -5.87
C SER A 8 -1.02 22.88 -4.72
N GLU A 9 -2.35 22.76 -4.88
CA GLU A 9 -3.13 21.80 -4.13
C GLU A 9 -2.63 20.44 -4.60
N LEU A 10 -1.66 19.89 -3.86
CA LEU A 10 -1.33 18.47 -3.98
C LEU A 10 -2.64 17.70 -3.90
N TYR A 11 -2.99 16.97 -4.95
CA TYR A 11 -4.14 16.06 -4.94
C TYR A 11 -3.93 15.05 -3.82
N VAL A 12 -4.52 15.31 -2.66
CA VAL A 12 -4.57 14.36 -1.56
C VAL A 12 -5.61 13.32 -1.96
N THR A 13 -5.18 12.07 -2.05
CA THR A 13 -6.11 10.98 -2.38
C THR A 13 -7.01 10.66 -1.18
N ASP A 14 -8.20 10.11 -1.42
CA ASP A 14 -9.10 9.62 -0.36
C ASP A 14 -8.38 8.67 0.62
N LEU A 15 -7.40 7.90 0.12
CA LEU A 15 -6.55 7.05 0.94
C LEU A 15 -5.70 7.89 1.90
N GLU A 16 -5.01 8.92 1.39
CA GLU A 16 -4.19 9.80 2.21
C GLU A 16 -5.03 10.59 3.23
N GLU A 17 -6.25 11.01 2.86
CA GLU A 17 -7.20 11.64 3.78
C GLU A 17 -7.63 10.67 4.89
N ALA A 18 -8.00 9.44 4.53
CA ALA A 18 -8.39 8.41 5.50
C ALA A 18 -7.25 8.08 6.47
N LEU A 19 -6.01 8.00 5.97
CA LEU A 19 -4.82 7.69 6.76
C LEU A 19 -4.38 8.85 7.66
N LYS A 20 -4.67 10.11 7.30
CA LYS A 20 -4.41 11.29 8.13
C LYS A 20 -5.53 11.61 9.13
N SER A 21 -6.65 10.89 9.07
CA SER A 21 -7.79 11.10 9.97
C SER A 21 -7.49 10.67 11.41
N ALA A 22 -8.37 11.02 12.35
CA ALA A 22 -8.30 10.55 13.74
C ALA A 22 -8.37 9.01 13.89
N LYS A 23 -8.86 8.30 12.85
CA LYS A 23 -8.89 6.83 12.76
C LYS A 23 -7.78 6.29 11.87
N GLY A 24 -6.84 7.13 11.43
CA GLY A 24 -5.76 6.77 10.50
C GLY A 24 -4.98 5.55 10.97
N GLN A 25 -4.65 5.48 12.26
CA GLN A 25 -3.95 4.33 12.82
C GLN A 25 -4.75 3.02 12.71
N GLU A 26 -6.06 3.05 12.99
CA GLU A 26 -6.93 1.89 12.87
C GLU A 26 -6.98 1.41 11.41
N HIS A 27 -7.03 2.34 10.46
CA HIS A 27 -7.00 2.05 9.03
C HIS A 27 -5.65 1.46 8.59
N VAL A 28 -4.53 2.02 9.06
CA VAL A 28 -3.18 1.47 8.82
C VAL A 28 -3.09 0.04 9.36
N ASP A 29 -3.50 -0.20 10.59
CA ASP A 29 -3.43 -1.51 11.23
C ASP A 29 -4.30 -2.55 10.52
N LEU A 30 -5.53 -2.17 10.12
CA LEU A 30 -6.42 -3.05 9.37
C LEU A 30 -5.84 -3.38 7.99
N LEU A 31 -5.28 -2.39 7.30
CA LEU A 31 -4.70 -2.58 5.98
C LEU A 31 -3.42 -3.42 6.05
N ASN A 32 -2.57 -3.21 7.06
CA ASN A 32 -1.39 -4.04 7.33
C ASN A 32 -1.76 -5.50 7.58
N LYS A 33 -2.79 -5.78 8.40
CA LYS A 33 -3.27 -7.15 8.62
C LYS A 33 -3.74 -7.83 7.33
N LYS A 34 -4.43 -7.08 6.44
CA LYS A 34 -4.86 -7.61 5.13
C LYS A 34 -3.67 -7.89 4.22
N LEU A 35 -2.70 -6.99 4.17
CA LEU A 35 -1.46 -7.16 3.40
C LEU A 35 -0.61 -8.33 3.92
N GLU A 36 -0.54 -8.53 5.23
CA GLU A 36 0.11 -9.70 5.83
C GLU A 36 -0.57 -11.00 5.45
N LYS A 37 -1.90 -11.07 5.56
CA LYS A 37 -2.65 -12.26 5.15
C LYS A 37 -2.43 -12.59 3.67
N LEU A 38 -2.43 -11.58 2.80
CA LEU A 38 -2.16 -11.76 1.38
C LEU A 38 -0.71 -12.19 1.11
N SER A 39 0.25 -11.63 1.84
CA SER A 39 1.67 -12.02 1.75
C SER A 39 1.87 -13.48 2.15
N SER A 40 1.26 -13.92 3.26
CA SER A 40 1.33 -15.32 3.71
C SER A 40 0.72 -16.25 2.67
N TRP A 41 -0.45 -15.91 2.13
CA TRP A 41 -1.08 -16.68 1.06
C TRP A 41 -0.19 -16.77 -0.19
N ALA A 42 0.37 -15.65 -0.65
CA ALA A 42 1.25 -15.63 -1.81
C ALA A 42 2.52 -16.47 -1.60
N GLN A 43 3.09 -16.44 -0.38
CA GLN A 43 4.24 -17.26 0.00
C GLN A 43 3.90 -18.75 0.09
N GLU A 44 2.68 -19.12 0.47
CA GLU A 44 2.22 -20.51 0.41
C GLU A 44 2.03 -20.97 -1.03
N GLN A 45 1.45 -20.13 -1.88
CA GLN A 45 1.29 -20.44 -3.31
C GLN A 45 2.65 -20.56 -4.02
N SER A 46 3.65 -19.77 -3.63
CA SER A 46 4.99 -19.84 -4.24
C SER A 46 5.72 -21.17 -3.97
N LYS A 47 5.33 -21.89 -2.92
CA LYS A 47 5.88 -23.21 -2.56
C LYS A 47 5.23 -24.37 -3.33
N GLN A 48 4.11 -24.14 -3.99
CA GLN A 48 3.41 -25.19 -4.75
C GLN A 48 4.02 -25.37 -6.14
N PRO A 49 3.95 -26.58 -6.73
CA PRO A 49 4.29 -26.80 -8.12
C PRO A 49 3.46 -25.90 -9.03
N GLN A 50 4.11 -25.14 -9.90
CA GLN A 50 3.45 -24.17 -10.76
C GLN A 50 4.27 -23.85 -12.00
N THR A 51 3.60 -23.25 -12.99
CA THR A 51 4.28 -22.76 -14.20
C THR A 51 5.14 -21.53 -13.88
N GLU A 52 6.15 -21.28 -14.71
CA GLU A 52 6.99 -20.09 -14.58
C GLU A 52 6.18 -18.79 -14.61
N SER A 53 5.17 -18.70 -15.49
CA SER A 53 4.30 -17.52 -15.54
C SER A 53 3.53 -17.29 -14.24
N ASN A 54 3.05 -18.36 -13.60
CA ASN A 54 2.37 -18.25 -12.31
C ASN A 54 3.34 -17.84 -11.20
N PHE A 55 4.55 -18.40 -11.20
CA PHE A 55 5.59 -18.00 -10.26
C PHE A 55 5.92 -16.50 -10.40
N GLN A 56 6.13 -16.01 -11.62
CA GLN A 56 6.38 -14.59 -11.88
C GLN A 56 5.23 -13.70 -11.41
N ARG A 57 3.97 -14.09 -11.66
CA ARG A 57 2.80 -13.36 -11.16
C ARG A 57 2.79 -13.28 -9.63
N ILE A 58 3.12 -14.37 -8.94
CA ILE A 58 3.21 -14.38 -7.47
C ILE A 58 4.33 -13.45 -7.00
N GLN A 59 5.50 -13.46 -7.65
CA GLN A 59 6.58 -12.54 -7.33
C GLN A 59 6.16 -11.08 -7.51
N THR A 60 5.47 -10.74 -8.61
CA THR A 60 4.91 -9.39 -8.82
C THR A 60 3.94 -8.99 -7.70
N VAL A 61 3.06 -9.89 -7.29
CA VAL A 61 2.13 -9.64 -6.17
C VAL A 61 2.90 -9.41 -4.87
N MET A 62 3.90 -10.23 -4.56
CA MET A 62 4.74 -10.06 -3.37
C MET A 62 5.48 -8.72 -3.37
N SER A 63 6.08 -8.32 -4.49
CA SER A 63 6.74 -7.02 -4.63
C SER A 63 5.75 -5.85 -4.45
N GLY A 64 4.55 -5.97 -5.01
CA GLY A 64 3.49 -4.97 -4.83
C GLY A 64 3.03 -4.82 -3.38
N ILE A 65 2.92 -5.93 -2.65
CA ILE A 65 2.58 -5.92 -1.22
C ILE A 65 3.68 -5.22 -0.40
N THR A 66 4.95 -5.53 -0.68
CA THR A 66 6.08 -4.86 -0.01
C THR A 66 6.05 -3.36 -0.25
N ALA A 67 5.89 -2.93 -1.51
CA ALA A 67 5.79 -1.52 -1.85
C ALA A 67 4.60 -0.82 -1.15
N ALA A 68 3.44 -1.50 -1.07
CA ALA A 68 2.28 -0.97 -0.36
C ALA A 68 2.55 -0.78 1.13
N LYS A 69 3.20 -1.76 1.79
CA LYS A 69 3.60 -1.64 3.20
C LYS A 69 4.59 -0.49 3.42
N ASP A 70 5.57 -0.34 2.53
CA ASP A 70 6.54 0.75 2.61
C ASP A 70 5.89 2.12 2.46
N VAL A 71 4.87 2.24 1.60
CA VAL A 71 4.07 3.46 1.47
C VAL A 71 3.26 3.72 2.74
N LEU A 72 2.63 2.69 3.31
CA LEU A 72 1.85 2.84 4.56
C LEU A 72 2.71 3.28 5.74
N HIS A 73 3.92 2.75 5.88
CA HIS A 73 4.86 3.15 6.93
C HIS A 73 5.33 4.61 6.82
N LYS A 74 5.17 5.26 5.66
CA LYS A 74 5.50 6.68 5.47
C LYS A 74 4.40 7.62 5.96
N PHE A 75 3.20 7.13 6.25
CA PHE A 75 2.15 7.96 6.83
C PHE A 75 2.39 8.10 8.34
N PRO A 76 2.72 9.30 8.82
CA PRO A 76 2.96 9.51 10.24
C PRO A 76 1.66 9.31 11.00
N VAL A 77 1.67 8.37 11.93
CA VAL A 77 0.65 8.25 12.96
C VAL A 77 0.81 9.48 13.85
N THR A 78 0.11 10.56 13.51
CA THR A 78 0.12 11.77 14.32
C THR A 78 -0.80 11.51 15.51
N HIS A 79 -0.18 11.20 16.65
CA HIS A 79 -0.81 11.18 17.96
C HIS A 79 -1.16 12.58 18.44
#